data_AF-A0A7V5WNC2-F1
#
_entry.id   AF-A0A7V5WNC2-F1
#
_cell.length_a   1.000
_cell.length_b   1.000
_cell.length_c   1.000
_cell.angle_alpha   90.00
_cell.angle_beta   90.00
_cell.angle_gamma   90.00
#
_symmetry.space_group_name_H-M   'P 1'
#
loop_
_entity.id
_entity.type
_entity.pdbx_description
1 polymer ?
#
loop_
_entity_poly.entity_id
_entity_poly.type
_entity_poly.pdbx_seq_one_letter_code
_entity_poly.pdbx_strand_id
1 'polypeptide(L)'
;MNRREFLKLSALAITITQGMPQFLAKAAALADDDKTLVVLQLSGGNDGLNTLVPFTNGAYYAARPNIAIAKKDLIPVSADLGMHPSLVKFAKFFDDGQLAWMENVGYPNPNRSHFASMAIWNTADASGMGRDGWISKISEEIGDPFCATQLGGSPVLAIKNSNGSLPAIRSLESFKLQISAGLEPAFNNILA
;
A
#
# COMPACT_ATOMS: atom_id res chain seq x y z
N MET A 1 -17.79 16.34 29.07
CA MET A 1 -16.32 16.27 28.96
C MET A 1 -15.72 16.77 30.26
N ASN A 2 -15.01 15.90 30.99
CA ASN A 2 -14.38 16.27 32.26
C ASN A 2 -12.88 16.60 32.08
N ARG A 3 -12.27 17.28 33.06
CA ARG A 3 -10.84 17.68 33.03
C ARG A 3 -9.88 16.50 32.79
N ARG A 4 -10.24 15.31 33.26
CA ARG A 4 -9.43 14.09 33.13
C ARG A 4 -9.49 13.53 31.70
N GLU A 5 -10.67 13.58 31.08
CA GLU A 5 -10.84 13.25 29.65
C GLU A 5 -10.10 14.25 28.78
N PHE A 6 -10.23 15.55 29.07
CA PHE A 6 -9.52 16.59 28.34
C PHE A 6 -8.01 16.41 28.40
N LEU A 7 -7.43 16.16 29.58
CA LEU A 7 -5.98 15.94 29.71
C LEU A 7 -5.51 14.65 29.02
N LYS A 8 -6.30 13.58 29.03
CA LYS A 8 -5.99 12.34 28.30
C LYS A 8 -6.02 12.55 26.78
N LEU A 9 -7.04 13.23 26.27
CA LEU A 9 -7.16 13.59 24.85
C LEU A 9 -6.04 14.55 24.40
N SER A 10 -5.71 15.53 25.25
CA SER A 10 -4.62 16.49 24.97
C SER A 10 -3.25 15.81 24.92
N ALA A 11 -2.99 14.88 25.84
CA ALA A 11 -1.75 14.10 25.84
C ALA A 11 -1.63 13.19 24.62
N LEU A 12 -2.73 12.55 24.19
CA LEU A 12 -2.80 11.76 22.96
C LEU A 12 -2.52 12.63 21.72
N ALA A 13 -3.14 13.82 21.63
CA ALA A 13 -2.94 14.74 20.51
C ALA A 13 -1.45 15.17 20.36
N ILE A 14 -0.77 15.44 21.48
CA ILE A 14 0.66 15.81 21.47
C ILE A 14 1.54 14.63 20.99
N THR A 15 1.22 13.39 21.38
CA THR A 15 1.99 12.20 20.94
C THR A 15 1.83 11.92 19.45
N ILE A 16 0.61 12.10 18.93
CA ILE A 16 0.29 11.94 17.51
C ILE A 16 1.04 12.98 16.66
N THR A 17 1.25 14.20 17.17
CA THR A 17 1.92 15.29 16.39
C THR A 17 3.44 15.23 16.33
N GLN A 18 4.13 14.58 17.28
CA GLN A 18 5.61 14.52 17.28
C GLN A 18 6.20 13.25 16.65
N GLY A 19 5.47 12.14 16.64
CA GLY A 19 5.96 10.86 16.10
C GLY A 19 5.50 10.54 14.68
N MET A 20 4.39 11.12 14.24
CA MET A 20 3.80 10.79 12.94
C MET A 20 4.20 11.85 11.90
N PRO A 21 4.77 11.44 10.76
CA PRO A 21 4.95 12.32 9.63
C PRO A 21 3.66 13.11 9.31
N GLN A 22 3.78 14.42 9.15
CA GLN A 22 2.63 15.32 8.98
C GLN A 22 1.72 14.94 7.80
N PHE A 23 2.24 14.27 6.77
CA PHE A 23 1.42 13.76 5.67
C PHE A 23 0.48 12.62 6.12
N LEU A 24 0.92 11.74 7.03
CA LEU A 24 0.08 10.68 7.60
C LEU A 24 -1.00 11.27 8.51
N ALA A 25 -0.65 12.30 9.30
CA ALA A 25 -1.63 13.02 10.12
C ALA A 25 -2.73 13.67 9.28
N LYS A 26 -2.34 14.32 8.17
CA LYS A 26 -3.29 14.91 7.21
C LYS A 26 -4.13 13.85 6.51
N ALA A 27 -3.53 12.73 6.09
CA ALA A 27 -4.25 11.63 5.48
C ALA A 27 -5.29 11.04 6.44
N ALA A 28 -4.93 10.85 7.72
CA ALA A 28 -5.85 10.36 8.74
C ALA A 28 -6.99 11.36 9.04
N ALA A 29 -6.71 12.67 9.05
CA ALA A 29 -7.72 13.70 9.27
C ALA A 29 -8.70 13.86 8.10
N LEU A 30 -8.31 13.45 6.89
CA LEU A 30 -9.15 13.42 5.69
C LEU A 30 -9.74 12.03 5.43
N ALA A 31 -9.46 11.05 6.29
CA ALA A 31 -10.00 9.71 6.17
C ALA A 31 -11.51 9.76 6.39
N ASP A 32 -12.23 9.09 5.50
CA ASP A 32 -13.66 8.86 5.55
C ASP A 32 -13.84 7.34 5.60
N ASP A 33 -14.89 6.87 6.27
CA ASP A 33 -15.07 5.44 6.55
C ASP A 33 -15.44 4.64 5.27
N ASP A 34 -15.79 5.31 4.18
CA ASP A 34 -16.18 4.73 2.88
C ASP A 34 -15.01 4.58 1.87
N LYS A 35 -13.76 4.45 2.34
CA LYS A 35 -12.59 4.29 1.44
C LYS A 35 -12.14 2.84 1.29
N THR A 36 -11.98 2.40 0.05
CA THR A 36 -11.33 1.11 -0.27
C THR A 36 -9.83 1.30 -0.48
N LEU A 37 -9.02 0.56 0.26
CA LEU A 37 -7.58 0.48 0.01
C LEU A 37 -7.28 -0.57 -1.07
N VAL A 38 -6.66 -0.14 -2.16
CA VAL A 38 -6.17 -1.04 -3.21
C VAL A 38 -4.65 -1.17 -3.10
N VAL A 39 -4.17 -2.38 -2.79
CA VAL A 39 -2.74 -2.68 -2.72
C VAL A 39 -2.30 -3.42 -3.97
N LEU A 40 -1.43 -2.79 -4.77
CA LEU A 40 -0.86 -3.40 -5.98
C LEU A 40 0.53 -3.93 -5.71
N GLN A 41 0.70 -5.25 -5.77
CA GLN A 41 2.01 -5.89 -5.63
C GLN A 41 2.60 -6.26 -7.01
N LEU A 42 3.78 -5.73 -7.30
CA LEU A 42 4.51 -6.02 -8.54
C LEU A 42 5.47 -7.20 -8.32
N SER A 43 5.02 -8.44 -8.53
CA SER A 43 5.79 -9.67 -8.26
C SER A 43 7.07 -9.86 -9.11
N GLY A 44 7.28 -9.04 -10.14
CA GLY A 44 8.54 -8.97 -10.90
C GLY A 44 9.53 -7.91 -10.39
N GLY A 45 9.17 -7.19 -9.32
CA GLY A 45 9.88 -6.02 -8.85
C GLY A 45 9.49 -4.75 -9.63
N ASN A 46 9.94 -3.61 -9.09
CA ASN A 46 9.89 -2.33 -9.77
C ASN A 46 11.29 -1.73 -9.86
N ASP A 47 11.65 -1.23 -11.04
CA ASP A 47 12.84 -0.42 -11.20
C ASP A 47 12.51 1.04 -10.82
N GLY A 48 12.62 1.33 -9.53
CA GLY A 48 12.23 2.63 -8.96
C GLY A 48 12.95 3.80 -9.63
N LEU A 49 14.24 3.64 -9.96
CA LEU A 49 15.07 4.66 -10.60
C LEU A 49 14.73 4.91 -12.09
N ASN A 50 14.00 3.99 -12.74
CA ASN A 50 13.39 4.25 -14.05
C ASN A 50 11.91 4.60 -13.94
N THR A 51 11.26 4.41 -12.78
CA THR A 51 9.87 4.84 -12.53
C THR A 51 9.81 6.34 -12.24
N LEU A 52 10.66 6.77 -11.31
CA LEU A 52 10.87 8.16 -10.92
C LEU A 52 12.37 8.45 -11.03
N VAL A 53 12.73 9.18 -12.08
CA VAL A 53 14.09 9.28 -12.58
C VAL A 53 14.78 10.53 -12.03
N PRO A 54 15.92 10.40 -11.33
CA PRO A 54 16.72 11.53 -10.87
C PRO A 54 17.57 12.08 -12.02
N PHE A 55 16.93 12.76 -12.97
CA PHE A 55 17.53 13.11 -14.27
C PHE A 55 18.66 14.15 -14.22
N THR A 56 18.88 14.78 -13.07
CA THR A 56 20.02 15.68 -12.83
C THR A 56 21.23 14.95 -12.26
N ASN A 57 21.06 13.70 -11.81
CA ASN A 57 22.12 12.94 -11.16
C ASN A 57 22.99 12.21 -12.20
N GLY A 58 24.22 12.69 -12.41
CA GLY A 58 25.17 12.05 -13.32
C GLY A 58 25.50 10.58 -12.98
N ALA A 59 25.44 10.20 -11.69
CA ALA A 59 25.70 8.83 -11.26
C ALA A 59 24.61 7.86 -11.75
N TYR A 60 23.35 8.32 -11.92
CA TYR A 60 22.29 7.51 -12.50
C TYR A 60 22.64 7.11 -13.93
N TYR A 61 23.08 8.06 -14.77
CA TYR A 61 23.49 7.78 -16.15
C TYR A 61 24.75 6.91 -16.22
N ALA A 62 25.76 7.21 -15.40
CA ALA A 62 27.00 6.46 -15.37
C ALA A 62 26.80 5.00 -14.94
N ALA A 63 25.92 4.74 -13.97
CA ALA A 63 25.62 3.40 -13.49
C ALA A 63 24.69 2.61 -14.41
N ARG A 64 24.01 3.27 -15.37
CA ARG A 64 22.91 2.68 -16.16
C ARG A 64 23.05 2.96 -17.66
N PRO A 65 24.22 2.72 -18.28
CA PRO A 65 24.53 3.16 -19.65
C PRO A 65 23.55 2.65 -20.72
N ASN A 66 22.91 1.50 -20.49
CA ASN A 66 22.02 0.86 -21.46
C ASN A 66 20.52 1.09 -21.19
N ILE A 67 20.16 1.59 -20.00
CA ILE A 67 18.76 1.65 -19.55
C ILE A 67 18.37 3.00 -18.96
N ALA A 68 19.29 3.96 -18.88
CA ALA A 68 19.00 5.31 -18.41
C ALA A 68 18.06 6.04 -19.37
N ILE A 69 17.14 6.83 -18.83
CA ILE A 69 16.17 7.60 -19.62
C ILE A 69 16.64 9.05 -19.72
N ALA A 70 16.66 9.59 -20.94
CA ALA A 70 17.11 10.95 -21.18
C ALA A 70 16.10 11.96 -20.63
N LYS A 71 16.59 13.06 -20.06
CA LYS A 71 15.77 14.14 -19.47
C LYS A 71 14.61 14.60 -20.37
N LYS A 72 14.85 14.69 -21.68
CA LYS A 72 13.86 15.15 -22.67
C LYS A 72 12.65 14.21 -22.84
N ASP A 73 12.79 12.94 -22.46
CA ASP A 73 11.75 11.92 -22.64
C ASP A 73 10.92 11.74 -21.35
N LEU A 74 11.32 12.39 -20.26
CA LEU A 74 10.67 12.30 -18.96
C LEU A 74 9.52 13.30 -18.83
N ILE A 75 8.54 12.93 -18.02
CA ILE A 75 7.49 13.84 -17.57
C ILE A 75 7.96 14.51 -16.28
N PRO A 76 8.15 15.84 -16.24
CA PRO A 76 8.68 16.51 -15.05
C PRO A 76 7.79 16.34 -13.82
N VAL A 77 8.39 16.05 -12.66
CA VAL A 77 7.74 16.03 -11.34
C VAL A 77 8.27 17.17 -10.47
N SER A 78 9.57 17.40 -10.53
CA SER A 78 10.29 18.46 -9.82
C SER A 78 11.47 18.97 -10.66
N ALA A 79 12.31 19.81 -10.06
CA ALA A 79 13.54 20.30 -10.70
C ALA A 79 14.58 19.20 -10.97
N ASP A 80 14.48 18.07 -10.26
CA ASP A 80 15.46 16.98 -10.23
C ASP A 80 14.87 15.59 -10.52
N LEU A 81 13.54 15.42 -10.46
CA LEU A 81 12.85 14.15 -10.68
C LEU A 81 11.85 14.23 -11.84
N GLY A 82 11.77 13.15 -12.62
CA GLY A 82 10.80 13.00 -13.70
C GLY A 82 10.23 11.59 -13.77
N MET A 83 8.93 11.47 -14.05
CA MET A 83 8.26 10.19 -14.25
C MET A 83 8.63 9.56 -15.59
N HIS A 84 8.66 8.22 -15.61
CA HIS A 84 8.77 7.44 -16.84
C HIS A 84 7.68 7.85 -17.86
N PRO A 85 7.98 7.99 -19.17
CA PRO A 85 7.01 8.39 -20.19
C PRO A 85 5.73 7.53 -20.23
N SER A 86 5.84 6.21 -19.99
CA SER A 86 4.69 5.30 -19.87
C SER A 86 3.70 5.65 -18.74
N LEU A 87 4.09 6.50 -17.79
CA LEU A 87 3.24 6.98 -16.70
C LEU A 87 2.50 8.28 -17.05
N VAL A 88 2.40 8.65 -18.33
CA VAL A 88 1.68 9.87 -18.77
C VAL A 88 0.27 10.00 -18.21
N LYS A 89 -0.44 8.88 -18.02
CA LYS A 89 -1.79 8.89 -17.42
C LYS A 89 -1.80 9.28 -15.93
N PHE A 90 -0.67 9.14 -15.24
CA PHE A 90 -0.49 9.53 -13.84
C PHE A 90 -0.11 10.99 -13.67
N ALA A 91 0.40 11.66 -14.72
CA ALA A 91 0.82 13.05 -14.67
C ALA A 91 -0.30 13.97 -14.16
N LYS A 92 -1.51 13.81 -14.72
CA LYS A 92 -2.67 14.60 -14.30
C LYS A 92 -3.01 14.41 -12.81
N PHE A 93 -2.95 13.19 -12.29
CA PHE A 93 -3.21 12.94 -10.87
C PHE A 93 -2.15 13.59 -9.98
N PHE A 94 -0.90 13.65 -10.44
CA PHE A 94 0.16 14.37 -9.73
C PHE A 94 -0.10 15.88 -9.74
N ASP A 95 -0.38 16.45 -10.91
CA ASP A 95 -0.67 17.89 -11.09
C ASP A 95 -1.90 18.34 -10.28
N ASP A 96 -2.92 17.49 -10.19
CA ASP A 96 -4.14 17.72 -9.41
C ASP A 96 -3.95 17.47 -7.89
N GLY A 97 -2.76 17.05 -7.44
CA GLY A 97 -2.46 16.75 -6.02
C GLY A 97 -3.09 15.46 -5.49
N GLN A 98 -3.51 14.56 -6.37
CA GLN A 98 -4.16 13.27 -6.06
C GLN A 98 -3.18 12.09 -6.06
N LEU A 99 -1.95 12.29 -6.52
CA LEU A 99 -0.87 11.31 -6.49
C LEU A 99 0.32 11.87 -5.71
N ALA A 100 0.90 11.04 -4.85
CA ALA A 100 2.14 11.34 -4.15
C ALA A 100 3.16 10.21 -4.35
N TRP A 101 4.44 10.59 -4.38
CA TRP A 101 5.57 9.65 -4.44
C TRP A 101 6.22 9.54 -3.06
N MET A 102 6.59 8.31 -2.68
CA MET A 102 7.42 8.07 -1.50
C MET A 102 8.61 7.21 -1.92
N GLU A 103 9.78 7.81 -1.91
CA GLU A 103 11.03 7.14 -2.27
C GLU A 103 11.76 6.59 -1.05
N ASN A 104 12.75 5.74 -1.31
CA ASN A 104 13.64 5.19 -0.29
C ASN A 104 12.91 4.47 0.86
N VAL A 105 11.77 3.84 0.53
CA VAL A 105 11.02 3.00 1.47
C VAL A 105 11.65 1.61 1.51
N GLY A 106 12.05 1.17 2.69
CA GLY A 106 12.69 -0.12 2.91
C GLY A 106 12.80 -0.47 4.38
N TYR A 107 13.58 -1.50 4.68
CA TYR A 107 13.88 -1.94 6.04
C TYR A 107 15.40 -1.90 6.28
N PRO A 108 15.86 -1.69 7.52
CA PRO A 108 17.29 -1.57 7.82
C PRO A 108 18.04 -2.88 7.52
N ASN A 109 19.29 -2.75 7.06
CA ASN A 109 20.22 -3.87 6.83
C ASN A 109 19.66 -5.03 5.97
N PRO A 110 19.20 -4.78 4.73
CA PRO A 110 18.61 -5.81 3.88
C PRO A 110 19.64 -6.89 3.49
N ASN A 111 19.24 -8.17 3.61
CA ASN A 111 20.12 -9.33 3.36
C ASN A 111 20.10 -9.82 1.89
N ARG A 112 19.60 -9.01 0.96
CA ARG A 112 19.43 -9.29 -0.49
C ARG A 112 18.57 -10.51 -0.84
N SER A 113 17.95 -11.18 0.13
CA SER A 113 17.01 -12.27 -0.15
C SER A 113 15.64 -11.71 -0.53
N HIS A 114 15.19 -12.09 -1.73
CA HIS A 114 13.86 -11.76 -2.21
C HIS A 114 12.77 -12.32 -1.28
N PHE A 115 12.91 -13.59 -0.87
CA PHE A 115 11.94 -14.24 0.03
C PHE A 115 11.87 -13.58 1.41
N ALA A 116 13.03 -13.23 1.99
CA ALA A 116 13.07 -12.55 3.28
C ALA A 116 12.44 -11.15 3.20
N SER A 117 12.77 -10.37 2.16
CA SER A 117 12.21 -9.03 1.95
C SER A 117 10.69 -9.08 1.76
N MET A 118 10.20 -10.05 0.98
CA MET A 118 8.78 -10.27 0.78
C MET A 118 8.05 -10.66 2.07
N ALA A 119 8.67 -11.47 2.93
CA ALA A 119 8.09 -11.81 4.22
C ALA A 119 7.98 -10.57 5.13
N ILE A 120 9.05 -9.75 5.20
CA ILE A 120 9.08 -8.49 5.95
C ILE A 120 7.97 -7.54 5.47
N TRP A 121 7.87 -7.31 4.16
CA TRP A 121 6.85 -6.41 3.60
C TRP A 121 5.43 -6.91 3.81
N ASN A 122 5.19 -8.21 3.65
CA ASN A 122 3.86 -8.78 3.85
C ASN A 122 3.43 -8.80 5.32
N THR A 123 4.36 -8.92 6.27
CA THR A 123 4.07 -8.93 7.71
C THR A 123 4.11 -7.55 8.35
N ALA A 124 4.69 -6.58 7.62
CA ALA A 124 5.08 -5.26 8.13
C ALA A 124 5.99 -5.35 9.38
N ASP A 125 6.86 -6.35 9.44
CA ASP A 125 7.80 -6.56 10.55
C ASP A 125 9.25 -6.55 10.04
N ALA A 126 9.94 -5.44 10.29
CA ALA A 126 11.33 -5.23 9.89
C ALA A 126 12.33 -6.18 10.57
N SER A 127 11.96 -6.85 11.67
CA SER A 127 12.83 -7.86 12.30
C SER A 127 12.93 -9.16 11.50
N GLY A 128 12.00 -9.39 10.56
CA GLY A 128 11.90 -10.63 9.80
C GLY A 128 11.35 -11.81 10.61
N MET A 129 10.89 -11.59 11.84
CA MET A 129 10.28 -12.62 12.69
C MET A 129 8.76 -12.73 12.53
N GLY A 130 8.15 -11.73 11.89
CA GLY A 130 6.71 -11.66 11.63
C GLY A 130 6.17 -12.93 10.98
N ARG A 131 5.04 -13.39 11.50
CA ARG A 131 4.34 -14.60 11.03
C ARG A 131 3.00 -14.27 10.39
N ASP A 132 2.37 -13.20 10.84
CA ASP A 132 1.04 -12.79 10.40
C ASP A 132 1.13 -11.57 9.48
N GLY A 133 0.37 -11.65 8.40
CA GLY A 133 0.23 -10.60 7.40
C GLY A 133 -0.44 -9.35 7.96
N TRP A 134 0.01 -8.18 7.53
CA TRP A 134 -0.51 -6.92 8.05
C TRP A 134 -1.97 -6.66 7.65
N ILE A 135 -2.41 -7.11 6.46
CA ILE A 135 -3.82 -7.01 6.06
C ILE A 135 -4.66 -7.93 6.95
N SER A 136 -4.21 -9.16 7.19
CA SER A 136 -4.90 -10.10 8.08
C SER A 136 -5.07 -9.54 9.49
N LYS A 137 -4.03 -8.91 10.05
CA LYS A 137 -4.08 -8.27 11.38
C LYS A 137 -5.11 -7.14 11.43
N ILE A 138 -5.14 -6.27 10.42
CA ILE A 138 -6.13 -5.18 10.35
C ILE A 138 -7.55 -5.75 10.18
N SER A 139 -7.72 -6.78 9.35
CA SER A 139 -9.02 -7.42 9.15
C SER A 139 -9.58 -8.07 10.43
N GLU A 140 -8.72 -8.60 11.32
CA GLU A 140 -9.13 -9.08 12.64
C GLU A 140 -9.70 -7.95 13.52
N GLU A 141 -9.11 -6.75 13.46
CA GLU A 141 -9.61 -5.59 14.19
C GLU A 141 -10.95 -5.08 13.62
N ILE A 142 -11.14 -5.17 12.30
CA ILE A 142 -12.41 -4.82 11.64
C ILE A 142 -13.51 -5.85 11.97
N GLY A 143 -13.16 -7.13 12.09
CA GLY A 143 -14.09 -8.20 12.48
C GLY A 143 -15.01 -8.71 11.38
N ASP A 144 -14.82 -8.26 10.13
CA ASP A 144 -15.53 -8.78 8.95
C ASP A 144 -14.59 -9.68 8.12
N PRO A 145 -14.92 -10.98 7.93
CA PRO A 145 -14.09 -11.90 7.16
C PRO A 145 -13.98 -11.56 5.66
N PHE A 146 -14.80 -10.64 5.14
CA PHE A 146 -14.78 -10.21 3.73
C PHE A 146 -14.25 -8.79 3.52
N CYS A 147 -13.83 -8.08 4.58
CA CYS A 147 -13.35 -6.69 4.47
C CYS A 147 -12.09 -6.52 3.60
N ALA A 148 -11.36 -7.61 3.33
CA ALA A 148 -10.25 -7.62 2.39
C ALA A 148 -10.25 -8.92 1.57
N THR A 149 -9.97 -8.77 0.28
CA THR A 149 -9.91 -9.89 -0.67
C THR A 149 -8.71 -9.71 -1.60
N GLN A 150 -7.93 -10.77 -1.77
CA GLN A 150 -6.90 -10.79 -2.80
C GLN A 150 -7.51 -11.20 -4.15
N LEU A 151 -7.15 -10.48 -5.21
CA LEU A 151 -7.40 -10.90 -6.59
C LEU A 151 -6.09 -11.37 -7.24
N GLY A 152 -6.11 -12.52 -7.91
CA GLY A 152 -5.00 -13.01 -8.74
C GLY A 152 -4.42 -14.36 -8.30
N GLY A 153 -3.11 -14.52 -8.37
CA GLY A 153 -2.42 -15.80 -8.16
C GLY A 153 -2.50 -16.35 -6.73
N SER A 154 -1.50 -17.13 -6.34
CA SER A 154 -1.45 -17.76 -5.01
C SER A 154 -1.59 -16.72 -3.88
N PRO A 155 -2.32 -17.04 -2.79
CA PRO A 155 -2.51 -16.13 -1.66
C PRO A 155 -1.18 -15.67 -1.07
N VAL A 156 -0.99 -14.35 -0.94
CA VAL A 156 0.22 -13.73 -0.39
C VAL A 156 0.19 -13.75 1.13
N LEU A 157 1.36 -13.59 1.76
CA LEU A 157 1.45 -13.63 3.22
C LEU A 157 0.69 -12.46 3.88
N ALA A 158 0.51 -11.32 3.21
CA ALA A 158 -0.17 -10.16 3.80
C ALA A 158 -1.62 -10.46 4.24
N ILE A 159 -2.28 -11.41 3.60
CA ILE A 159 -3.68 -11.79 3.88
C ILE A 159 -3.82 -13.06 4.72
N LYS A 160 -2.71 -13.57 5.27
CA LYS A 160 -2.66 -14.79 6.08
C LYS A 160 -2.29 -14.48 7.53
N ASN A 161 -2.76 -15.30 8.44
CA ASN A 161 -2.33 -15.34 9.83
C ASN A 161 -2.20 -16.80 10.29
N SER A 162 -1.80 -17.00 11.54
CA SER A 162 -1.71 -18.30 12.19
C SER A 162 -3.04 -19.08 12.22
N ASN A 163 -4.18 -18.40 12.14
CA ASN A 163 -5.52 -18.99 12.23
C ASN A 163 -6.16 -19.28 10.85
N GLY A 164 -5.59 -18.80 9.75
CA GLY A 164 -6.16 -18.97 8.41
C GLY A 164 -5.72 -17.90 7.40
N SER A 165 -6.54 -17.73 6.37
CA SER A 165 -6.33 -16.75 5.31
C SER A 165 -7.64 -16.05 5.01
N LEU A 166 -7.57 -14.75 4.74
CA LEU A 166 -8.68 -14.02 4.12
C LEU A 166 -8.97 -14.57 2.71
N PRO A 167 -10.15 -14.26 2.15
CA PRO A 167 -10.53 -14.69 0.81
C PRO A 167 -9.51 -14.30 -0.25
N ALA A 168 -9.19 -15.26 -1.11
CA ALA A 168 -8.35 -15.07 -2.28
C ALA A 168 -9.07 -15.63 -3.50
N ILE A 169 -9.33 -14.78 -4.47
CA ILE A 169 -10.09 -15.10 -5.67
C ILE A 169 -9.12 -15.05 -6.85
N ARG A 170 -9.11 -16.13 -7.64
CA ARG A 170 -8.19 -16.22 -8.78
C ARG A 170 -8.53 -15.25 -9.90
N SER A 171 -9.80 -15.16 -10.25
CA SER A 171 -10.33 -14.23 -11.25
C SER A 171 -11.78 -13.89 -10.92
N LEU A 172 -12.23 -12.71 -11.33
CA LEU A 172 -13.61 -12.28 -11.12
C LEU A 172 -14.58 -13.09 -11.98
N GLU A 173 -14.17 -13.47 -13.19
CA GLU A 173 -15.00 -14.26 -14.13
C GLU A 173 -15.28 -15.67 -13.61
N SER A 174 -14.37 -16.21 -12.80
CA SER A 174 -14.50 -17.56 -12.23
C SER A 174 -15.14 -17.58 -10.85
N PHE A 175 -15.29 -16.41 -10.21
CA PHE A 175 -15.88 -16.32 -8.88
C PHE A 175 -17.39 -16.43 -8.94
N LYS A 176 -17.94 -17.36 -8.16
CA LYS A 176 -19.39 -17.50 -7.96
C LYS A 176 -19.66 -17.69 -6.48
N LEU A 177 -20.48 -16.81 -5.92
CA LEU A 177 -21.02 -17.00 -4.59
C LEU A 177 -22.26 -17.90 -4.70
N GLN A 178 -22.15 -19.14 -4.22
CA GLN A 178 -23.32 -20.01 -4.10
C GLN A 178 -24.00 -19.75 -2.77
N ILE A 179 -25.17 -19.12 -2.84
CA ILE A 179 -26.02 -18.88 -1.67
C ILE A 179 -26.94 -20.09 -1.54
N SER A 180 -27.10 -20.61 -0.32
CA SER A 180 -28.07 -21.68 -0.08
C SER A 180 -29.48 -21.18 -0.35
N ALA A 181 -30.29 -22.02 -1.00
CA ALA A 181 -31.67 -21.70 -1.31
C ALA A 181 -32.43 -21.22 -0.04
N GLY A 182 -33.05 -20.06 -0.12
CA GLY A 182 -33.78 -19.42 0.98
C GLY A 182 -33.03 -18.30 1.70
N LEU A 183 -31.72 -18.11 1.44
CA LEU A 183 -30.92 -17.02 2.01
C LEU A 183 -30.75 -15.82 1.05
N GLU A 184 -31.23 -15.90 -0.18
CA GLU A 184 -31.16 -14.83 -1.17
C GLU A 184 -31.82 -13.51 -0.68
N PRO A 185 -33.00 -13.53 -0.01
CA PRO A 185 -33.59 -12.30 0.51
C PRO A 185 -32.72 -11.64 1.59
N ALA A 186 -32.11 -12.44 2.46
CA ALA A 186 -31.23 -11.93 3.51
C ALA A 186 -29.94 -11.36 2.92
N PHE A 187 -29.37 -12.04 1.92
CA PHE A 187 -28.18 -11.56 1.22
C PHE A 187 -28.44 -10.25 0.47
N ASN A 188 -29.57 -10.12 -0.24
CA ASN A 188 -29.91 -8.91 -0.98
C ASN A 188 -30.15 -7.70 -0.05
N ASN A 189 -30.65 -7.93 1.16
CA ASN A 189 -30.78 -6.87 2.17
C ASN A 189 -29.45 -6.40 2.74
N ILE A 190 -28.38 -7.20 2.68
CA ILE A 190 -27.03 -6.81 3.12
C ILE A 190 -26.33 -5.94 2.06
N LEU A 191 -26.70 -6.09 0.79
CA LEU A 191 -26.13 -5.35 -0.33
C LEU A 191 -26.82 -4.01 -0.63
N ALA A 192 -27.94 -3.70 0.03
CA ALA A 192 -28.75 -2.50 -0.18
C ALA A 192 -28.48 -1.44 0.88
#